data_AF-A0A4R2NPG3-F1
#
_entry.id   AF-A0A4R2NPG3-F1
#
_cell.length_a   1.000
_cell.length_b   1.000
_cell.length_c   1.000
_cell.angle_alpha   90.00
_cell.angle_beta   90.00
_cell.angle_gamma   90.00
#
_symmetry.space_group_name_H-M   'P 1'
#
loop_
_entity.id
_entity.type
_entity.pdbx_description
1 polymer ?
#
loop_
_entity_poly.entity_id
_entity_poly.type
_entity_poly.pdbx_seq_one_letter_code
_entity_poly.pdbx_strand_id
1 'polypeptide(L)'
;MKSKKDIHICGEVFKRKRTHFSFETLYKQIENMSELKKLQEFPSLQTVSLNGTNINDSGLQYVSQCATITNLNLTFTNITDKGIPHLVNLKKLQWLRLKETNISEKSVPYFNQITGLTSLQIHETEISGKDMAILNLPNLEELLVDCEDDLDYETLLHLSKKLPQCEIICKGKGVFRNGNFEF
;
A
#
# COMPACT_ATOMS: atom_id res chain seq x y z
N MET A 1 4.46 -17.29 -35.33
CA MET A 1 4.00 -16.63 -34.08
C MET A 1 4.93 -15.45 -33.79
N LYS A 2 4.45 -14.20 -33.87
CA LYS A 2 5.28 -13.05 -33.46
C LYS A 2 5.48 -13.14 -31.95
N SER A 3 6.72 -13.32 -31.50
CA SER A 3 7.11 -13.16 -30.09
C SER A 3 6.51 -11.85 -29.58
N LYS A 4 5.68 -11.90 -28.54
CA LYS A 4 5.20 -10.68 -27.88
C LYS A 4 6.45 -10.02 -27.29
N LYS A 5 6.81 -8.83 -27.79
CA LYS A 5 7.99 -8.08 -27.35
C LYS A 5 8.04 -8.00 -25.83
N ASP A 6 9.23 -8.24 -25.28
CA ASP A 6 9.51 -8.06 -23.86
C ASP A 6 9.33 -6.58 -23.48
N ILE A 7 9.00 -6.33 -22.21
CA ILE A 7 8.82 -4.99 -21.65
C ILE A 7 10.10 -4.65 -20.89
N HIS A 8 10.67 -3.48 -21.17
CA HIS A 8 11.92 -3.02 -20.57
C HIS A 8 11.61 -1.89 -19.58
N ILE A 9 12.00 -2.04 -18.32
CA ILE A 9 11.78 -1.02 -17.27
C ILE A 9 13.09 -0.87 -16.49
N CYS A 10 13.65 0.34 -16.47
CA CYS A 10 14.86 0.68 -15.70
C CYS A 10 16.04 -0.27 -15.96
N GLY A 11 16.21 -0.68 -17.22
CA GLY A 11 17.28 -1.58 -17.66
C GLY A 11 16.98 -3.08 -17.50
N GLU A 12 15.88 -3.46 -16.85
CA GLU A 12 15.48 -4.87 -16.68
C GLU A 12 14.43 -5.30 -17.72
N VAL A 13 14.40 -6.60 -18.03
CA VAL A 13 13.59 -7.17 -19.12
C VAL A 13 12.54 -8.13 -18.57
N PHE A 14 11.28 -7.89 -18.93
CA PHE A 14 10.14 -8.61 -18.37
C PHE A 14 9.26 -9.22 -19.45
N LYS A 15 8.83 -10.47 -19.22
CA LYS A 15 7.82 -11.12 -20.07
C LYS A 15 6.45 -10.50 -19.85
N ARG A 16 5.74 -10.23 -20.95
CA ARG A 16 4.43 -9.55 -20.93
C ARG A 16 3.31 -10.27 -20.17
N LYS A 17 3.41 -11.58 -19.98
CA LYS A 17 2.37 -12.40 -19.30
C LYS A 17 2.47 -12.37 -17.76
N ARG A 18 3.33 -11.52 -17.19
CA ARG A 18 3.49 -11.43 -15.74
C ARG A 18 2.22 -10.92 -15.06
N THR A 19 1.89 -11.58 -13.96
CA THR A 19 0.87 -11.15 -12.99
C THR A 19 1.51 -10.45 -11.78
N HIS A 20 2.83 -10.59 -11.63
CA HIS A 20 3.62 -10.04 -10.53
C HIS A 20 4.82 -9.27 -11.11
N PHE A 21 5.02 -8.05 -10.63
CA PHE A 21 6.17 -7.20 -10.94
C PHE A 21 6.92 -6.88 -9.67
N SER A 22 8.22 -7.14 -9.69
CA SER A 22 9.24 -6.59 -8.82
C SER A 22 10.51 -6.45 -9.65
N PHE A 23 11.41 -5.56 -9.25
CA PHE A 23 12.75 -5.58 -9.82
C PHE A 23 13.49 -6.84 -9.36
N GLU A 24 14.27 -7.44 -10.25
CA GLU A 24 15.11 -8.61 -9.94
C GLU A 24 16.34 -8.18 -9.11
N THR A 25 16.76 -6.92 -9.24
CA THR A 25 17.82 -6.32 -8.43
C THR A 25 17.28 -5.84 -7.08
N LEU A 26 17.87 -6.31 -5.98
CA LEU A 26 17.53 -5.82 -4.63
C LEU A 26 17.85 -4.32 -4.50
N TYR A 27 16.94 -3.58 -3.85
CA TYR A 27 17.07 -2.13 -3.61
C TYR A 27 17.28 -1.29 -4.88
N LYS A 28 16.71 -1.75 -6.01
CA LYS A 28 16.83 -1.08 -7.31
C LYS A 28 16.48 0.40 -7.22
N GLN A 29 17.39 1.24 -7.70
CA GLN A 29 17.14 2.65 -7.89
C GLN A 29 16.50 2.88 -9.27
N ILE A 30 15.41 3.63 -9.27
CA ILE A 30 14.62 4.02 -10.44
C ILE A 30 15.22 5.33 -10.96
N GLU A 31 16.01 5.22 -12.02
CA GLU A 31 16.68 6.36 -12.67
C GLU A 31 15.67 7.30 -13.37
N ASN A 32 14.55 6.75 -13.84
CA ASN A 32 13.52 7.49 -14.54
C ASN A 32 12.11 7.00 -14.14
N MET A 33 11.43 7.78 -13.31
CA MET A 33 10.07 7.47 -12.81
C MET A 33 9.04 7.27 -13.94
N SER A 34 9.21 7.95 -15.07
CA SER A 34 8.28 7.83 -16.20
C SER A 34 8.30 6.46 -16.86
N GLU A 35 9.33 5.64 -16.62
CA GLU A 35 9.35 4.26 -17.10
C GLU A 35 8.30 3.39 -16.43
N LEU A 36 7.88 3.72 -15.20
CA LEU A 36 6.84 2.98 -14.49
C LEU A 36 5.49 3.03 -15.21
N LYS A 37 5.27 3.97 -16.14
CA LYS A 37 4.07 3.99 -16.99
C LYS A 37 3.94 2.71 -17.81
N LYS A 38 5.05 2.02 -18.11
CA LYS A 38 5.07 0.76 -18.85
C LYS A 38 4.43 -0.39 -18.08
N LEU A 39 4.18 -0.24 -16.77
CA LEU A 39 3.40 -1.22 -16.00
C LEU A 39 1.99 -1.44 -16.57
N GLN A 40 1.41 -0.45 -17.27
CA GLN A 40 0.12 -0.61 -17.95
C GLN A 40 0.18 -1.54 -19.18
N GLU A 41 1.37 -1.87 -19.68
CA GLU A 41 1.54 -2.73 -20.86
C GLU A 41 1.38 -4.23 -20.54
N PHE A 42 1.42 -4.59 -19.25
CA PHE A 42 1.17 -5.94 -18.75
C PHE A 42 -0.35 -6.15 -18.59
N PRO A 43 -1.02 -6.90 -19.48
CA PRO A 43 -2.48 -7.01 -19.51
C PRO A 43 -3.08 -7.76 -18.30
N SER A 44 -2.25 -8.43 -17.50
CA SER A 44 -2.69 -9.28 -16.39
C SER A 44 -1.96 -8.97 -15.09
N LEU A 45 -1.29 -7.82 -15.00
CA LEU A 45 -0.54 -7.44 -13.81
C LEU A 45 -1.48 -7.14 -12.64
N GLN A 46 -1.27 -7.81 -11.52
CA GLN A 46 -2.10 -7.70 -10.32
C GLN A 46 -1.27 -7.26 -9.13
N THR A 47 -0.06 -7.80 -9.00
CA THR A 47 0.84 -7.52 -7.89
C THR A 47 2.02 -6.69 -8.35
N VAL A 48 2.26 -5.56 -7.68
CA VAL A 48 3.41 -4.70 -7.90
C VAL A 48 4.13 -4.49 -6.57
N SER A 49 5.39 -4.87 -6.51
CA SER A 49 6.29 -4.62 -5.39
C SER A 49 7.44 -3.72 -5.82
N LEU A 50 7.51 -2.55 -5.20
CA LEU A 50 8.56 -1.54 -5.38
C LEU A 50 9.24 -1.25 -4.04
N ASN A 51 9.15 -2.20 -3.11
CA ASN A 51 9.76 -2.12 -1.79
C ASN A 51 11.26 -1.82 -1.88
N GLY A 52 11.74 -0.92 -1.02
CA GLY A 52 13.17 -0.58 -0.93
C GLY A 52 13.73 0.16 -2.15
N THR A 53 12.87 0.58 -3.07
CA THR A 53 13.26 1.44 -4.20
C THR A 53 13.13 2.92 -3.82
N ASN A 54 13.75 3.80 -4.59
CA ASN A 54 13.58 5.25 -4.43
C ASN A 54 12.30 5.83 -5.07
N ILE A 55 11.27 5.01 -5.34
CA ILE A 55 10.01 5.54 -5.87
C ILE A 55 9.49 6.68 -5.00
N ASN A 56 9.08 7.77 -5.66
CA ASN A 56 8.48 8.95 -5.05
C ASN A 56 7.07 9.19 -5.62
N ASP A 57 6.41 10.26 -5.17
CA ASP A 57 5.03 10.57 -5.55
C ASP A 57 4.82 10.68 -7.07
N SER A 58 5.80 11.21 -7.80
CA SER A 58 5.74 11.29 -9.27
C SER A 58 5.81 9.92 -9.95
N GLY A 59 6.58 8.99 -9.39
CA GLY A 59 6.59 7.59 -9.81
C GLY A 59 5.26 6.91 -9.52
N LEU A 60 4.68 7.16 -8.34
CA LEU A 60 3.40 6.59 -7.94
C LEU A 60 2.26 7.05 -8.84
N GLN A 61 2.31 8.29 -9.33
CA GLN A 61 1.38 8.78 -10.35
C GLN A 61 1.36 7.87 -11.59
N TYR A 62 2.52 7.40 -12.08
CA TYR A 62 2.59 6.49 -13.22
C TYR A 62 2.12 5.07 -12.88
N VAL A 63 2.47 4.56 -11.69
CA VAL A 63 2.01 3.24 -11.21
C VAL A 63 0.48 3.21 -11.14
N SER A 64 -0.15 4.30 -10.68
CA SER A 64 -1.60 4.41 -10.53
C SER A 64 -2.40 4.31 -11.84
N GLN A 65 -1.73 4.39 -13.00
CA GLN A 65 -2.36 4.21 -14.32
C GLN A 65 -2.58 2.73 -14.65
N CYS A 66 -1.93 1.80 -13.94
CA CYS A 66 -2.15 0.37 -14.10
C CYS A 66 -3.37 -0.09 -13.28
N ALA A 67 -4.57 0.14 -13.81
CA ALA A 67 -5.84 -0.11 -13.12
C ALA A 67 -6.13 -1.59 -12.79
N THR A 68 -5.27 -2.53 -13.22
CA THR A 68 -5.37 -3.96 -12.90
C THR A 68 -4.74 -4.32 -11.56
N ILE A 69 -3.97 -3.43 -10.94
CA ILE A 69 -3.30 -3.68 -9.66
C ILE A 69 -4.33 -3.95 -8.56
N THR A 70 -4.13 -5.07 -7.87
CA THR A 70 -4.87 -5.50 -6.67
C THR A 70 -3.99 -5.47 -5.43
N ASN A 71 -2.66 -5.61 -5.58
CA ASN A 71 -1.71 -5.67 -4.48
C ASN A 71 -0.53 -4.75 -4.77
N LEU A 72 -0.32 -3.75 -3.92
CA LEU A 72 0.75 -2.76 -4.06
C LEU A 72 1.61 -2.70 -2.80
N ASN A 73 2.91 -2.97 -2.95
CA ASN A 73 3.90 -2.87 -1.89
C ASN A 73 4.87 -1.72 -2.17
N LEU A 74 4.82 -0.70 -1.30
CA LEU A 74 5.64 0.52 -1.33
C LEU A 74 6.43 0.69 -0.02
N THR A 75 6.66 -0.40 0.71
CA THR A 75 7.39 -0.36 1.97
C THR A 75 8.85 0.06 1.78
N PHE A 76 9.39 0.89 2.69
CA PHE A 76 10.72 1.50 2.59
C PHE A 76 10.89 2.32 1.29
N THR A 77 10.00 3.29 1.03
CA THR A 77 10.07 4.13 -0.17
C THR A 77 9.88 5.61 0.16
N ASN A 78 10.13 6.50 -0.82
CA ASN A 78 10.06 7.95 -0.64
C ASN A 78 8.66 8.53 -0.88
N ILE A 79 7.61 7.73 -0.65
CA ILE A 79 6.22 8.18 -0.79
C ILE A 79 5.87 9.13 0.36
N THR A 80 5.14 10.19 0.03
CA THR A 80 4.59 11.16 0.98
C THR A 80 3.07 11.25 0.83
N ASP A 81 2.43 12.08 1.65
CA ASP A 81 0.99 12.38 1.53
C ASP A 81 0.59 12.87 0.14
N LYS A 82 1.51 13.48 -0.63
CA LYS A 82 1.22 13.96 -1.99
C LYS A 82 0.97 12.83 -2.98
N GLY A 83 1.52 11.64 -2.73
CA GLY A 83 1.39 10.48 -3.61
C GLY A 83 0.09 9.70 -3.40
N ILE A 84 -0.43 9.66 -2.18
CA ILE A 84 -1.61 8.84 -1.80
C ILE A 84 -2.88 9.16 -2.61
N PRO A 85 -3.21 10.42 -2.96
CA PRO A 85 -4.37 10.73 -3.79
C PRO A 85 -4.41 9.97 -5.13
N HIS A 86 -3.24 9.62 -5.70
CA HIS A 86 -3.18 8.86 -6.95
C HIS A 86 -3.72 7.43 -6.79
N LEU A 87 -3.63 6.84 -5.60
CA LEU A 87 -4.08 5.47 -5.33
C LEU A 87 -5.60 5.32 -5.43
N VAL A 88 -6.37 6.41 -5.28
CA VAL A 88 -7.83 6.42 -5.44
C VAL A 88 -8.26 5.95 -6.85
N ASN A 89 -7.37 6.04 -7.84
CA ASN A 89 -7.63 5.57 -9.21
C ASN A 89 -7.53 4.04 -9.34
N LEU A 90 -6.86 3.35 -8.43
CA LEU A 90 -6.70 1.90 -8.44
C LEU A 90 -7.95 1.22 -7.86
N LYS A 91 -9.04 1.21 -8.64
CA LYS A 91 -10.37 0.71 -8.21
C LYS A 91 -10.42 -0.77 -7.82
N LYS A 92 -9.37 -1.53 -8.13
CA LYS A 92 -9.22 -2.95 -7.78
C LYS A 92 -8.25 -3.19 -6.62
N LEU A 93 -7.65 -2.13 -6.07
CA LEU A 93 -6.67 -2.25 -5.00
C LEU A 93 -7.30 -2.83 -3.74
N GLN A 94 -6.72 -3.92 -3.26
CA GLN A 94 -7.16 -4.67 -2.08
C GLN A 94 -6.10 -4.64 -0.99
N TRP A 95 -4.82 -4.82 -1.35
CA TRP A 95 -3.72 -4.81 -0.39
C TRP A 95 -2.76 -3.66 -0.66
N LEU A 96 -2.51 -2.86 0.38
CA LEU A 96 -1.61 -1.71 0.33
C LEU A 96 -0.63 -1.76 1.51
N ARG A 97 0.67 -1.80 1.19
CA ARG A 97 1.74 -1.72 2.18
C ARG A 97 2.53 -0.42 2.02
N LEU A 98 2.54 0.38 3.08
CA LEU A 98 3.16 1.69 3.17
C LEU A 98 4.09 1.82 4.38
N LYS A 99 4.51 0.67 4.94
CA LYS A 99 5.48 0.65 6.05
C LYS A 99 6.72 1.49 5.74
N GLU A 100 7.16 2.31 6.70
CA GLU A 100 8.37 3.12 6.59
C GLU A 100 8.34 4.01 5.33
N THR A 101 7.26 4.80 5.25
CA THR A 101 7.07 5.89 4.28
C THR A 101 6.76 7.18 5.03
N ASN A 102 6.88 8.33 4.35
CA ASN A 102 6.73 9.65 4.97
C ASN A 102 5.28 10.15 4.87
N ILE A 103 4.32 9.30 5.22
CA ILE A 103 2.89 9.63 5.24
C ILE A 103 2.45 10.00 6.66
N SER A 104 1.46 10.89 6.74
CA SER A 104 0.91 11.45 7.98
C SER A 104 -0.62 11.39 7.98
N GLU A 105 -1.26 12.06 8.94
CA GLU A 105 -2.72 12.16 9.07
C GLU A 105 -3.41 12.64 7.78
N LYS A 106 -2.70 13.40 6.95
CA LYS A 106 -3.19 13.94 5.67
C LYS A 106 -3.52 12.86 4.65
N SER A 107 -2.95 11.67 4.79
CA SER A 107 -3.25 10.52 3.92
C SER A 107 -4.56 9.81 4.26
N VAL A 108 -5.02 9.90 5.52
CA VAL A 108 -6.18 9.14 6.02
C VAL A 108 -7.48 9.40 5.23
N PRO A 109 -7.83 10.66 4.88
CA PRO A 109 -9.03 10.92 4.06
C PRO A 109 -9.01 10.27 2.67
N TYR A 110 -7.82 9.98 2.13
CA TYR A 110 -7.68 9.32 0.82
C TYR A 110 -7.80 7.80 0.95
N PHE A 111 -7.32 7.19 2.03
CA PHE A 111 -7.57 5.76 2.29
C PHE A 111 -9.07 5.46 2.32
N ASN A 112 -9.87 6.32 2.97
CA ASN A 112 -11.34 6.20 3.01
C ASN A 112 -12.02 6.19 1.63
N GLN A 113 -11.34 6.64 0.57
CA GLN A 113 -11.84 6.61 -0.81
C GLN A 113 -11.46 5.32 -1.56
N ILE A 114 -10.54 4.52 -1.02
CA ILE A 114 -10.12 3.22 -1.56
C ILE A 114 -10.95 2.12 -0.87
N THR A 115 -12.26 2.16 -1.08
CA THR A 115 -13.24 1.31 -0.36
C THR A 115 -13.09 -0.19 -0.64
N GLY A 116 -12.26 -0.58 -1.61
CA GLY A 116 -11.93 -1.97 -1.92
C GLY A 116 -10.79 -2.56 -1.08
N LEU A 117 -10.13 -1.77 -0.24
CA LEU A 117 -9.05 -2.27 0.62
C LEU A 117 -9.55 -3.32 1.61
N THR A 118 -8.85 -4.45 1.65
CA THR A 118 -9.01 -5.51 2.65
C THR A 118 -7.80 -5.62 3.57
N SER A 119 -6.61 -5.18 3.13
CA SER A 119 -5.40 -5.11 3.97
C SER A 119 -4.71 -3.76 3.80
N LEU A 120 -4.43 -3.09 4.92
CA LEU A 120 -3.70 -1.83 4.99
C LEU A 120 -2.58 -1.96 6.02
N GLN A 121 -1.33 -1.71 5.61
CA GLN A 121 -0.18 -1.70 6.51
C GLN A 121 0.47 -0.31 6.51
N ILE A 122 0.37 0.38 7.66
CA ILE A 122 0.82 1.77 7.86
C ILE A 122 1.66 1.94 9.13
N HIS A 123 2.18 0.84 9.69
CA HIS A 123 3.16 0.88 10.77
C HIS A 123 4.50 1.46 10.30
N GLU A 124 5.28 2.00 11.22
CA GLU A 124 6.47 2.82 11.00
C GLU A 124 6.18 4.01 10.07
N THR A 125 5.11 4.75 10.33
CA THR A 125 4.78 6.01 9.63
C THR A 125 4.46 7.12 10.64
N GLU A 126 4.14 8.34 10.18
CA GLU A 126 3.75 9.45 11.05
C GLU A 126 2.24 9.43 11.42
N ILE A 127 1.50 8.37 11.04
CA ILE A 127 0.07 8.24 11.36
C ILE A 127 -0.09 7.75 12.80
N SER A 128 -0.67 8.60 13.64
CA SER A 128 -0.95 8.28 15.04
C SER A 128 -2.20 7.44 15.23
N GLY A 129 -2.35 6.87 16.44
CA GLY A 129 -3.61 6.26 16.87
C GLY A 129 -4.83 7.17 16.69
N LYS A 130 -4.68 8.46 17.00
CA LYS A 130 -5.76 9.46 16.92
C LYS A 130 -6.18 9.74 15.49
N ASP A 131 -5.23 9.78 14.56
CA ASP A 131 -5.50 10.03 13.14
C ASP A 131 -6.34 8.90 12.53
N MET A 132 -6.17 7.68 13.03
CA MET A 132 -6.94 6.52 12.58
C MET A 132 -8.42 6.55 13.01
N ALA A 133 -8.82 7.37 13.98
CA ALA A 133 -10.20 7.44 14.44
C ALA A 133 -11.20 7.75 13.30
N ILE A 134 -10.74 8.45 12.25
CA ILE A 134 -11.57 8.77 11.08
C ILE A 134 -11.53 7.71 9.97
N LEU A 135 -10.75 6.63 10.10
CA LEU A 135 -10.72 5.55 9.11
C LEU A 135 -12.12 4.95 8.90
N ASN A 136 -12.52 4.81 7.64
CA ASN A 136 -13.80 4.28 7.22
C ASN A 136 -13.55 3.37 6.01
N LEU A 137 -13.17 2.13 6.30
CA LEU A 137 -12.82 1.11 5.32
C LEU A 137 -13.71 -0.12 5.58
N PRO A 138 -14.96 -0.14 5.06
CA PRO A 138 -15.96 -1.13 5.47
C PRO A 138 -15.63 -2.57 5.09
N ASN A 139 -14.65 -2.78 4.20
CA ASN A 139 -14.18 -4.11 3.78
C ASN A 139 -12.80 -4.46 4.36
N LEU A 140 -12.26 -3.64 5.26
CA LEU A 140 -10.94 -3.90 5.85
C LEU A 140 -11.00 -5.13 6.74
N GLU A 141 -10.14 -6.09 6.46
CA GLU A 141 -9.97 -7.34 7.19
C GLU A 141 -8.69 -7.30 8.04
N GLU A 142 -7.65 -6.61 7.57
CA GLU A 142 -6.35 -6.51 8.24
C GLU A 142 -5.85 -5.06 8.28
N LEU A 143 -5.49 -4.59 9.46
CA LEU A 143 -4.85 -3.29 9.68
C LEU A 143 -3.56 -3.47 10.49
N LEU A 144 -2.39 -3.30 9.88
CA LEU A 144 -1.11 -3.28 10.60
C LEU A 144 -0.71 -1.86 10.98
N VAL A 145 -0.53 -1.65 12.29
CA VAL A 145 -0.21 -0.36 12.90
C VAL A 145 0.88 -0.50 13.95
N ASP A 146 1.57 0.60 14.24
CA ASP A 146 2.40 0.66 15.44
C ASP A 146 1.52 0.63 16.69
N CYS A 147 2.11 0.21 17.80
CA CYS A 147 1.47 0.26 19.09
C CYS A 147 2.38 1.00 20.07
N GLU A 148 2.68 2.24 19.71
CA GLU A 148 3.46 3.20 20.49
C GLU A 148 2.55 4.02 21.43
N ASP A 149 3.14 4.99 22.14
CA ASP A 149 2.55 5.72 23.29
C ASP A 149 1.20 6.41 23.02
N ASP A 150 0.81 6.56 21.76
CA ASP A 150 -0.37 7.27 21.29
C ASP A 150 -1.56 6.36 20.88
N LEU A 151 -1.34 5.06 20.72
CA LEU A 151 -2.40 4.08 20.45
C LEU A 151 -2.84 3.40 21.75
N ASP A 152 -3.73 4.07 22.48
CA ASP A 152 -4.32 3.57 23.71
C ASP A 152 -5.45 2.54 23.47
N TYR A 153 -5.86 1.88 24.55
CA TYR A 153 -6.93 0.87 24.52
C TYR A 153 -8.26 1.45 24.02
N GLU A 154 -8.59 2.69 24.37
CA GLU A 154 -9.85 3.33 23.96
C GLU A 154 -9.89 3.56 22.45
N THR A 155 -8.78 3.98 21.86
CA THR A 155 -8.62 4.14 20.42
C THR A 155 -8.76 2.79 19.71
N LEU A 156 -8.09 1.74 20.21
CA LEU A 156 -8.22 0.38 19.68
C LEU A 156 -9.65 -0.14 19.79
N LEU A 157 -10.30 0.07 20.93
CA LEU A 157 -11.69 -0.31 21.16
C LEU A 157 -12.61 0.43 20.19
N HIS A 158 -12.40 1.73 19.97
CA HIS A 158 -13.16 2.52 19.00
C HIS A 158 -12.99 1.99 17.57
N LEU A 159 -11.75 1.75 17.14
CA LEU A 159 -11.43 1.19 15.82
C LEU A 159 -12.08 -0.18 15.63
N SER A 160 -11.96 -1.07 16.63
CA SER A 160 -12.55 -2.42 16.55
C SER A 160 -14.08 -2.39 16.46
N LYS A 161 -14.75 -1.42 17.08
CA LYS A 161 -16.20 -1.23 16.94
C LYS A 161 -16.58 -0.70 15.56
N LYS A 162 -15.75 0.18 14.99
CA LYS A 162 -15.98 0.79 13.68
C LYS A 162 -15.68 -0.16 12.52
N LEU A 163 -14.72 -1.07 12.72
CA LEU A 163 -14.28 -2.08 11.77
C LEU A 163 -14.41 -3.48 12.40
N PRO A 164 -15.64 -3.96 12.68
CA PRO A 164 -15.88 -5.16 13.50
C PRO A 164 -15.31 -6.46 12.91
N GLN A 165 -15.12 -6.50 11.59
CA GLN A 165 -14.49 -7.62 10.91
C GLN A 165 -12.95 -7.53 10.84
N CYS A 166 -12.37 -6.36 11.15
CA CYS A 166 -10.96 -6.10 10.98
C CYS A 166 -10.14 -6.60 12.17
N GLU A 167 -9.07 -7.32 11.87
CA GLU A 167 -7.98 -7.63 12.79
C GLU A 167 -7.00 -6.46 12.82
N ILE A 168 -6.90 -5.79 13.96
CA ILE A 168 -5.95 -4.70 14.18
C ILE A 168 -4.66 -5.33 14.70
N ILE A 169 -3.68 -5.50 13.83
CA ILE A 169 -2.40 -6.12 14.15
C ILE A 169 -1.46 -5.04 14.68
N CYS A 170 -1.29 -5.04 15.99
CA CYS A 170 -0.40 -4.13 16.70
C CYS A 170 1.01 -4.71 16.71
N LYS A 171 1.92 -4.08 15.98
CA LYS A 171 3.32 -4.51 15.90
C LYS A 171 3.91 -4.69 17.30
N GLY A 172 4.42 -5.90 17.58
CA GLY A 172 5.04 -6.25 18.86
C GLY A 172 4.08 -6.51 20.03
N LYS A 173 2.76 -6.35 19.86
CA LYS A 173 1.77 -6.63 20.92
C LYS A 173 0.78 -7.75 20.60
N GLY A 174 0.51 -8.03 19.33
CA GLY A 174 -0.41 -9.09 18.90
C GLY A 174 -1.61 -8.53 18.13
N VAL A 175 -2.67 -9.32 18.04
CA VAL A 175 -3.89 -8.95 17.29
C VAL A 175 -4.94 -8.43 18.26
N PHE A 176 -5.47 -7.23 17.99
CA PHE A 176 -6.59 -6.67 18.73
C PHE A 176 -7.89 -6.86 17.94
N ARG A 177 -8.85 -7.58 18.54
CA ARG A 177 -10.17 -7.82 17.95
C ARG A 177 -11.22 -7.95 19.04
N ASN A 178 -12.43 -7.46 18.77
CA ASN A 178 -13.57 -7.59 19.70
C ASN A 178 -13.25 -7.14 21.14
N GLY A 179 -12.45 -6.07 21.29
CA GLY A 179 -12.08 -5.50 22.58
C GLY A 179 -10.98 -6.24 23.36
N ASN A 180 -10.34 -7.24 22.77
CA ASN A 180 -9.31 -8.06 23.43
C ASN A 180 -8.06 -8.23 22.55
N PHE A 181 -6.91 -8.44 23.20
CA PHE A 181 -5.70 -8.90 22.53
C PHE A 181 -5.66 -10.43 22.47
N GLU A 182 -5.30 -10.95 21.31
CA GLU A 182 -5.05 -12.37 21.03
C GLU A 182 -3.56 -12.55 20.68
N PHE A 183 -2.95 -13.62 21.19
CA PHE A 183 -1.51 -13.94 21.07
C PHE A 183 -1.29 -15.22 20.26
#